data_AF-A0A7L4QI81-F1
#
_entry.id   AF-A0A7L4QI81-F1
#
_cell.length_a   1.000
_cell.length_b   1.000
_cell.length_c   1.000
_cell.angle_alpha   90.00
_cell.angle_beta   90.00
_cell.angle_gamma   90.00
#
_symmetry.space_group_name_H-M   'P 1'
#
loop_
_entity.id
_entity.type
_entity.pdbx_description
1 polymer ?
#
loop_
_entity_poly.entity_id
_entity_poly.type
_entity_poly.pdbx_seq_one_letter_code
_entity_poly.pdbx_strand_id
1 'polypeptide(L)' 'MNILELFIVGAIQGFLEFLPVSSSGNVSLILMNFLKITPSESFSLSLFLHLGT' A
#
# COMPACT_ATOMS: atom_id res chain seq x y z
N MET A 1 -9.76 7.45 -3.64
CA MET A 1 -8.93 7.70 -2.44
C MET A 1 -8.88 9.19 -2.18
N ASN A 2 -9.02 9.61 -0.93
CA ASN A 2 -8.79 11.00 -0.55
C ASN A 2 -7.32 11.21 -0.14
N ILE A 3 -6.92 12.48 0.06
CA ILE A 3 -5.53 12.83 0.38
C ILE A 3 -5.03 12.21 1.69
N LEU A 4 -5.91 12.07 2.69
CA LEU A 4 -5.55 11.50 3.99
C LEU A 4 -5.27 10.00 3.86
N GLU A 5 -6.10 9.27 3.10
CA GLU A 5 -5.88 7.85 2.80
C GLU A 5 -4.54 7.63 2.10
N LEU A 6 -4.18 8.48 1.14
CA LEU A 6 -2.89 8.41 0.45
C LEU A 6 -1.70 8.62 1.41
N PHE A 7 -1.81 9.59 2.32
CA PHE A 7 -0.80 9.81 3.36
C PHE A 7 -0.66 8.61 4.29
N ILE A 8 -1.78 8.03 4.74
CA ILE A 8 -1.78 6.86 5.63
C ILE A 8 -1.15 5.65 4.92
N VAL A 9 -1.58 5.35 3.70
CA VAL A 9 -1.05 4.20 2.95
C VAL A 9 0.44 4.39 2.64
N GLY A 10 0.88 5.60 2.29
CA GLY A 10 2.29 5.91 2.08
C GLY A 10 3.12 5.73 3.36
N ALA A 11 2.62 6.19 4.51
CA ALA A 11 3.29 5.98 5.80
C ALA A 11 3.38 4.48 6.17
N ILE A 12 2.34 3.70 5.89
CA ILE A 12 2.34 2.25 6.08
C ILE A 12 3.37 1.58 5.18
N GLN A 13 3.43 1.92 3.88
CA GLN A 13 4.44 1.40 2.96
C GLN A 13 5.85 1.71 3.48
N GLY A 14 6.12 2.97 3.84
CA GLY A 14 7.42 3.39 4.37
C GLY A 14 7.82 2.68 5.66
N PHE A 15 6.87 2.37 6.54
CA PHE A 15 7.15 1.60 7.74
C PHE A 15 7.41 0.11 7.44
N LEU A 16 6.60 -0.51 6.57
CA LEU A 16 6.68 -1.94 6.26
C LEU A 16 7.89 -2.30 5.39
N GLU A 17 8.40 -1.37 4.57
CA GLU A 17 9.55 -1.63 3.68
C GLU A 17 10.82 -2.02 4.43
N PHE A 18 11.02 -1.47 5.62
CA PHE A 18 12.18 -1.79 6.46
C PHE A 18 11.98 -3.02 7.36
N LEU A 19 10.83 -3.70 7.23
CA LEU A 19 10.50 -4.91 7.99
C LEU A 19 10.52 -6.15 7.06
N PRO A 20 11.00 -7.32 7.52
CA PRO A 20 11.03 -8.53 6.71
C PRO A 20 9.65 -9.23 6.64
N VAL A 21 8.61 -8.51 6.20
CA VAL A 21 7.20 -8.95 6.24
C VAL A 21 6.46 -8.88 4.91
N SER A 22 7.15 -8.57 3.80
CA SER A 22 6.55 -8.28 2.48
C SER A 22 5.64 -7.04 2.50
N SER A 23 6.24 -5.87 2.26
CA SER A 23 5.56 -4.56 2.22
C SER A 23 4.46 -4.53 1.17
N SER A 24 4.77 -4.85 -0.09
CA SER A 24 3.81 -4.83 -1.20
C SER A 24 2.61 -5.76 -0.99
N GLY A 25 2.82 -6.93 -0.37
CA GLY A 25 1.74 -7.86 -0.03
C GLY A 25 0.79 -7.28 1.02
N ASN A 26 1.33 -6.76 2.12
CA ASN A 26 0.54 -6.14 3.19
C ASN A 26 -0.21 -4.88 2.72
N VAL A 27 0.46 -4.01 1.95
CA VAL A 27 -0.18 -2.83 1.37
C VAL A 27 -1.31 -3.22 0.41
N SER A 28 -1.09 -4.24 -0.44
CA SER A 28 -2.16 -4.73 -1.33
C SER A 28 -3.37 -5.25 -0.55
N LEU A 29 -3.16 -5.98 0.55
CA LEU A 29 -4.24 -6.45 1.42
C LEU A 29 -4.97 -5.30 2.11
N ILE A 30 -4.25 -4.28 2.59
CA ILE A 30 -4.86 -3.11 3.24
C ILE A 30 -5.73 -2.35 2.23
N LEU A 31 -5.21 -2.10 1.03
CA LEU A 31 -5.93 -1.44 -0.06
C LEU A 31 -7.22 -2.19 -0.44
N MET A 32 -7.15 -3.51 -0.59
CA MET A 32 -8.33 -4.33 -0.92
C MET A 32 -9.35 -4.37 0.22
N ASN A 33 -8.89 -4.52 1.48
CA ASN A 33 -9.80 -4.72 2.61
C ASN A 33 -10.42 -3.43 3.12
N PHE A 34 -9.68 -2.32 3.13
CA PHE A 34 -10.14 -1.05 3.69
C PHE A 34 -10.64 -0.07 2.63
N LEU A 35 -10.00 -0.02 1.46
CA LEU A 35 -10.37 0.89 0.37
C LEU A 35 -11.19 0.22 -0.73
N LYS A 36 -11.43 -1.10 -0.61
CA LYS A 36 -12.29 -1.89 -1.50
C LYS A 36 -11.93 -1.77 -2.99
N ILE A 37 -10.65 -1.51 -3.29
CA ILE A 37 -10.16 -1.48 -4.67
C ILE A 37 -9.87 -2.89 -5.18
N THR A 38 -9.84 -3.05 -6.50
CA THR A 38 -9.65 -4.37 -7.12
C THR A 38 -8.24 -4.93 -6.86
N PRO A 39 -8.05 -6.26 -6.92
CA PRO A 39 -6.72 -6.87 -6.74
C PRO A 39 -5.68 -6.37 -7.73
N SER A 40 -6.08 -6.07 -8.98
CA SER A 40 -5.17 -5.52 -9.99
C SER A 40 -4.73 -4.10 -9.63
N GLU A 41 -5.67 -3.25 -9.21
CA GLU A 41 -5.37 -1.88 -8.81
C GLU A 41 -4.53 -1.84 -7.52
N SER A 42 -4.83 -2.71 -6.54
CA SER A 42 -4.06 -2.78 -5.29
C SER A 42 -2.63 -3.21 -5.51
N PHE A 43 -2.42 -4.18 -6.41
CA PHE A 43 -1.09 -4.63 -6.79
C PHE A 43 -0.31 -3.53 -7.53
N SER A 44 -0.92 -2.87 -8.52
CA SER A 44 -0.26 -1.77 -9.22
C SER A 44 0.08 -0.60 -8.29
N LEU A 45 -0.82 -0.25 -7.36
CA LEU A 45 -0.59 0.83 -6.42
C LEU A 45 0.47 0.49 -5.37
N SER A 46 0.52 -0.75 -4.88
CA SER A 46 1.56 -1.17 -3.93
C SER A 46 2.96 -1.11 -4.57
N LEU A 47 3.09 -1.53 -5.83
CA LEU A 47 4.34 -1.37 -6.58
C LEU A 47 4.71 0.10 -6.79
N PHE A 48 3.73 0.95 -7.14
CA PHE A 48 3.98 2.37 -7.30
C PHE A 48 4.47 3.03 -6.00
N LEU A 49 3.85 2.71 -4.86
CA LEU A 49 4.23 3.24 -3.56
C LEU A 49 5.63 2.74 -3.14
N HIS A 50 5.97 1.50 -3.46
CA HIS A 50 7.29 0.92 -3.20
C HIS A 50 8.42 1.67 -3.92
N LEU A 51 8.17 2.31 -5.06
CA LEU A 51 9.18 3.17 -5.71
C LEU A 51 9.59 4.39 -4.86
N GLY A 52 8.78 4.76 -3.86
CA GLY A 52 9.04 5.89 -2.97
C GLY A 52 9.78 5.54 -1.67
N THR A 53 10.12 4.27 -1.43
CA THR A 53 10.68 3.75 -0.18
C THR A 53 11.85 2.83 -0.45
#